data_AF-A0A1Y4VB63-F1
#
_entry.id   AF-A0A1Y4VB63-F1
#
_cell.length_a   1.000
_cell.length_b   1.000
_cell.length_c   1.000
_cell.angle_alpha   90.00
_cell.angle_beta   90.00
_cell.angle_gamma   90.00
#
_symmetry.space_group_name_H-M   'P 1'
#
loop_
_entity.id
_entity.type
_entity.pdbx_description
1 polymer ?
#
loop_
_entity_poly.entity_id
_entity_poly.type
_entity_poly.pdbx_seq_one_letter_code
_entity_poly.pdbx_strand_id
1 'polypeptide(L)'
;MQNKVWEQVGCFLNKLRCENVTRDTAVEVPGYRDTQQELEEMRETCEEIVRSLPEDQWQTLLEWMAKLEDMNSMEGQKAYCQGYVDCILLLSGLGLFRQEISPEELIKQIQ
;
A
#
# COMPACT_ATOMS: atom_id res chain seq x y z
N MET A 1 7.69 -23.19 1.39
CA MET A 1 8.92 -22.52 1.85
C MET A 1 8.75 -21.05 1.51
N GLN A 2 8.53 -20.17 2.49
CA GLN A 2 8.56 -18.73 2.24
C GLN A 2 9.91 -18.42 1.61
N ASN A 3 9.87 -17.99 0.35
CA ASN A 3 11.05 -17.86 -0.45
C ASN A 3 11.73 -16.55 -0.01
N LYS A 4 12.75 -16.69 0.84
CA LYS A 4 13.52 -15.62 1.50
C LYS A 4 13.94 -14.49 0.56
N VAL A 5 14.08 -14.78 -0.73
CA VAL A 5 14.32 -13.80 -1.79
C VAL A 5 13.15 -12.81 -1.91
N TRP A 6 11.91 -13.28 -1.92
CA TRP A 6 10.72 -12.43 -2.02
C TRP A 6 10.46 -11.62 -0.77
N GLU A 7 10.78 -12.13 0.40
CA GLU A 7 10.74 -11.35 1.63
C GLU A 7 11.75 -10.18 1.57
N GLN A 8 12.95 -10.42 1.02
CA GLN A 8 13.94 -9.35 0.81
C GLN A 8 13.53 -8.36 -0.29
N VAL A 9 12.93 -8.84 -1.37
CA VAL A 9 12.37 -7.97 -2.42
C VAL A 9 11.23 -7.12 -1.85
N GLY A 10 10.31 -7.69 -1.07
CA GLY A 10 9.24 -6.95 -0.40
C GLY A 10 9.80 -5.90 0.56
N CYS A 11 10.81 -6.24 1.37
CA CYS A 11 11.51 -5.28 2.23
C CYS A 11 12.18 -4.15 1.45
N PHE A 12 12.81 -4.46 0.31
CA PHE A 12 13.46 -3.47 -0.55
C PHE A 12 12.44 -2.53 -1.21
N LEU A 13 11.36 -3.08 -1.76
CA LEU A 13 10.26 -2.32 -2.35
C LEU A 13 9.59 -1.41 -1.29
N ASN A 14 9.37 -1.89 -0.07
CA ASN A 14 8.81 -1.06 0.99
C ASN A 14 9.72 0.14 1.34
N LYS A 15 11.05 -0.01 1.27
CA LYS A 15 11.97 1.12 1.41
C LYS A 15 11.80 2.13 0.28
N LEU A 16 11.77 1.67 -0.98
CA LEU A 16 11.57 2.54 -2.15
C LEU A 16 10.22 3.28 -2.13
N ARG A 17 9.17 2.67 -1.57
CA ARG A 17 7.84 3.28 -1.41
C ARG A 17 7.89 4.52 -0.53
N CYS A 18 8.71 4.48 0.51
CA CYS A 18 8.89 5.57 1.46
C CYS A 18 9.97 6.57 1.03
N GLU A 19 10.59 6.39 -0.14
CA GLU A 19 11.55 7.34 -0.67
C GLU A 19 10.88 8.62 -1.20
N ASN A 20 11.69 9.67 -1.24
CA ASN A 20 11.31 11.06 -1.44
C ASN A 20 10.09 11.30 -2.39
N VAL A 21 8.96 11.72 -1.81
CA VAL A 21 7.72 12.09 -2.53
C VAL A 21 7.81 13.42 -3.29
N THR A 22 8.90 14.18 -3.12
CA THR A 22 9.14 15.44 -3.84
C THR A 22 9.90 15.26 -5.16
N ARG A 23 10.13 14.02 -5.59
CA ARG A 23 10.79 13.73 -6.86
C ARG A 23 9.92 14.16 -8.04
N ASP A 24 10.55 14.61 -9.12
CA ASP A 24 9.85 15.01 -10.37
C ASP A 24 9.04 13.87 -11.02
N THR A 25 9.34 12.62 -10.64
CA THR A 25 8.65 11.42 -11.11
C THR A 25 7.51 10.97 -10.19
N ALA A 26 7.14 11.79 -9.19
CA ALA A 26 5.97 11.53 -8.36
C ALA A 26 4.70 11.61 -9.21
N VAL A 27 3.88 10.57 -9.15
CA VAL A 27 2.62 10.52 -9.89
C VAL A 27 1.57 11.29 -9.09
N GLU A 28 1.08 12.40 -9.66
CA GLU A 28 -0.06 13.10 -9.11
C GLU A 28 -1.35 12.38 -9.54
N VAL A 29 -2.13 11.93 -8.55
CA VAL A 29 -3.47 11.39 -8.78
C VAL A 29 -4.48 12.54 -8.62
N PRO A 30 -5.27 12.86 -9.67
CA PRO A 30 -6.28 13.91 -9.58
C PRO A 30 -7.24 13.68 -8.39
N GLY A 31 -7.50 14.73 -7.62
CA GLY A 31 -8.38 14.69 -6.44
C GLY A 31 -7.75 14.11 -5.17
N TYR A 32 -6.54 13.52 -5.23
CA TYR A 32 -5.91 12.93 -4.04
C TYR A 32 -5.67 13.96 -2.93
N ARG A 33 -5.14 15.14 -3.28
CA ARG A 33 -4.87 16.22 -2.31
C ARG A 33 -6.16 16.73 -1.66
N ASP A 34 -7.21 16.91 -2.45
CA ASP A 34 -8.50 17.41 -1.97
C ASP A 34 -9.14 16.40 -1.00
N THR A 35 -9.18 15.11 -1.38
CA THR A 35 -9.68 14.04 -0.49
C THR A 35 -8.83 13.87 0.78
N GLN A 36 -7.51 14.04 0.67
CA GLN A 36 -6.63 13.99 1.84
C GLN A 36 -6.92 15.14 2.81
N GLN A 37 -7.15 16.35 2.28
CA GLN A 37 -7.50 17.50 3.10
C GLN A 37 -8.86 17.31 3.79
N GLU A 38 -9.89 16.89 3.05
CA GLU A 38 -11.22 16.60 3.60
C GLU A 38 -11.16 15.56 4.72
N LEU A 39 -10.31 14.53 4.57
CA LEU A 39 -10.09 13.52 5.61
C LEU A 39 -9.49 14.13 6.88
N GLU A 40 -8.46 14.99 6.76
CA GLU A 40 -7.83 15.62 7.92
C GLU A 40 -8.78 16.60 8.63
N GLU A 41 -9.59 17.34 7.87
CA GLU A 41 -10.60 18.25 8.42
C GLU A 41 -11.69 17.47 9.20
N MET A 42 -12.12 16.31 8.70
CA MET A 42 -13.09 15.46 9.40
C MET A 42 -12.52 14.75 10.63
N ARG A 43 -11.19 14.61 10.71
CA ARG A 43 -10.52 13.81 11.74
C ARG A 43 -10.76 14.36 13.14
N GLU A 44 -10.54 15.66 13.35
CA GLU A 44 -10.68 16.28 14.69
C GLU A 44 -12.10 16.13 15.23
N THR A 45 -13.10 16.39 14.37
CA THR A 45 -14.52 16.26 14.73
C THR A 45 -14.88 14.80 15.06
N CYS A 46 -14.37 13.84 14.27
CA CYS A 46 -14.58 12.43 14.55
C CYS A 46 -13.94 12.01 15.89
N GLU A 47 -12.71 12.43 16.16
CA GLU A 47 -12.03 12.10 17.41
C GLU A 47 -12.78 12.63 18.65
N GLU A 48 -13.34 13.83 18.58
CA GLU A 48 -14.19 14.40 19.65
C GLU A 48 -15.47 13.61 19.88
N ILE A 49 -16.18 13.25 18.79
CA ILE A 49 -17.40 12.43 18.87
C ILE A 49 -17.08 11.09 19.51
N VAL A 50 -16.00 10.45 19.09
CA VAL A 50 -15.59 9.13 19.58
C VAL A 50 -15.29 9.25 21.08
N ARG A 51 -14.59 10.30 21.54
CA ARG A 51 -14.28 10.53 22.98
C ARG A 51 -15.52 10.74 23.85
N SER A 52 -16.66 11.10 23.26
CA SER A 52 -17.92 11.30 23.98
C SER A 52 -18.73 10.00 24.18
N LEU A 53 -18.29 8.88 23.57
CA LEU A 53 -18.99 7.59 23.66
C LEU A 53 -18.76 6.89 25.02
N PRO A 54 -19.69 6.02 25.44
CA PRO A 54 -19.47 5.11 26.57
C PRO A 54 -18.22 4.23 26.39
N GLU A 55 -17.57 3.89 27.50
CA GLU A 55 -16.24 3.25 27.54
C GLU A 55 -16.17 1.91 26.76
N ASP A 56 -17.25 1.11 26.82
CA ASP A 56 -17.38 -0.18 26.13
C ASP A 56 -17.47 -0.03 24.59
N GLN A 57 -18.16 1.02 24.13
CA GLN A 57 -18.29 1.35 22.71
C GLN A 57 -17.05 2.05 22.15
N TRP A 58 -16.45 2.94 22.95
CA TRP A 58 -15.21 3.65 22.63
C TRP A 58 -14.05 2.69 22.37
N GLN A 59 -13.84 1.71 23.25
CA GLN A 59 -12.71 0.78 23.13
C GLN A 59 -12.81 -0.09 21.86
N THR A 60 -13.99 -0.62 21.58
CA THR A 60 -14.25 -1.41 20.37
C THR A 60 -13.99 -0.59 19.09
N LEU A 61 -14.39 0.68 19.10
CA LEU A 61 -14.22 1.57 17.95
C LEU A 61 -12.75 1.93 17.70
N LEU A 62 -11.99 2.20 18.76
CA LEU A 62 -10.54 2.44 18.65
C LEU A 62 -9.79 1.21 18.11
N GLU A 63 -10.11 0.02 18.61
CA GLU A 63 -9.49 -1.23 18.14
C GLU A 63 -9.79 -1.44 16.65
N TRP A 64 -11.02 -1.17 16.22
CA TRP A 64 -11.40 -1.23 14.81
C TRP A 64 -10.67 -0.19 13.96
N MET A 65 -10.57 1.06 14.41
CA MET A 65 -9.84 2.12 13.69
C MET A 65 -8.36 1.78 13.52
N ALA A 66 -7.70 1.29 14.58
CA ALA A 66 -6.31 0.85 14.51
C ALA A 66 -6.14 -0.32 13.52
N LYS A 67 -7.06 -1.29 13.53
CA LYS A 67 -7.03 -2.40 12.57
C LYS A 67 -7.31 -1.96 11.13
N LEU A 68 -8.15 -0.94 10.94
CA LEU A 68 -8.42 -0.36 9.64
C LEU A 68 -7.18 0.35 9.07
N GLU A 69 -6.46 1.10 9.91
CA GLU A 69 -5.19 1.73 9.54
C GLU A 69 -4.12 0.69 9.17
N ASP A 70 -3.95 -0.35 9.99
CA ASP A 70 -3.09 -1.50 9.70
C ASP A 70 -3.42 -2.10 8.32
N MET A 71 -4.71 -2.38 8.06
CA MET A 71 -5.16 -2.99 6.82
C MET A 71 -4.94 -2.08 5.60
N ASN A 72 -5.22 -0.77 5.73
CA ASN A 72 -4.97 0.20 4.67
C ASN A 72 -3.48 0.28 4.32
N SER A 73 -2.59 0.23 5.32
CA SER A 73 -1.14 0.18 5.11
C SER A 73 -0.73 -1.08 4.34
N MET A 74 -1.29 -2.24 4.72
CA MET A 74 -1.04 -3.53 4.06
C MET A 74 -1.56 -3.57 2.62
N GLU A 75 -2.78 -3.08 2.35
CA GLU A 75 -3.30 -2.97 0.98
C GLU A 75 -2.44 -2.01 0.14
N GLY A 76 -1.98 -0.89 0.72
CA GLY A 76 -1.04 0.00 0.05
C GLY A 76 0.29 -0.67 -0.29
N GLN A 77 0.80 -1.57 0.55
CA GLN A 77 2.01 -2.35 0.26
C GLN A 77 1.77 -3.37 -0.86
N LYS A 78 0.64 -4.09 -0.78
CA LYS A 78 0.23 -5.06 -1.79
C LYS A 78 0.05 -4.43 -3.16
N ALA A 79 -0.66 -3.31 -3.25
CA ALA A 79 -0.86 -2.56 -4.50
C ALA A 79 0.47 -2.05 -5.07
N TYR A 80 1.37 -1.54 -4.22
CA TYR A 80 2.70 -1.10 -4.62
C TYR A 80 3.52 -2.25 -5.22
N CYS A 81 3.64 -3.38 -4.52
CA CYS A 81 4.35 -4.56 -5.00
C CYS A 81 3.73 -5.12 -6.29
N GLN A 82 2.40 -5.19 -6.37
CA GLN A 82 1.70 -5.63 -7.57
C GLN A 82 1.99 -4.71 -8.76
N GLY A 83 2.05 -3.39 -8.56
CA GLY A 83 2.42 -2.44 -9.60
C GLY A 83 3.81 -2.70 -10.21
N TYR A 84 4.79 -3.15 -9.42
CA TYR A 84 6.10 -3.57 -9.95
C TYR A 84 6.00 -4.85 -10.76
N VAL A 85 5.26 -5.85 -10.28
CA VAL A 85 5.04 -7.11 -11.00
C VAL A 85 4.37 -6.82 -12.34
N ASP A 86 3.30 -6.05 -12.34
CA ASP A 86 2.57 -5.65 -13.54
C ASP A 86 3.46 -4.89 -14.52
N CYS A 87 4.31 -3.99 -14.03
CA CYS A 87 5.28 -3.27 -14.86
C CYS A 87 6.31 -4.22 -15.52
N ILE A 88 6.86 -5.17 -14.77
CA ILE A 88 7.80 -6.18 -15.30
C ILE A 88 7.12 -7.04 -16.37
N LEU A 89 5.88 -7.49 -16.12
CA LEU A 89 5.11 -8.28 -17.06
C LEU A 89 4.79 -7.50 -18.33
N LEU A 90 4.39 -6.24 -18.21
CA LEU A 90 4.14 -5.34 -19.35
C LEU A 90 5.39 -5.19 -20.22
N LEU A 91 6.53 -4.85 -19.61
CA LEU A 91 7.79 -4.65 -20.32
C LEU A 91 8.30 -5.94 -20.98
N SER A 92 8.07 -7.09 -20.36
CA SER A 92 8.35 -8.39 -20.98
C SER A 92 7.43 -8.69 -22.16
N GLY A 93 6.13 -8.41 -22.04
CA GLY A 93 5.17 -8.56 -23.14
C GLY A 93 5.51 -7.69 -24.35
N LEU A 94 6.15 -6.53 -24.11
CA LEU A 94 6.70 -5.65 -25.15
C LEU A 94 8.05 -6.09 -25.72
N GLY A 95 8.63 -7.19 -25.21
CA GLY A 95 9.94 -7.70 -25.63
C GLY A 95 11.13 -6.85 -25.18
N LEU A 96 10.92 -5.92 -24.23
CA LEU A 96 11.97 -5.04 -23.69
C LEU A 96 12.84 -5.74 -22.64
N PHE A 97 12.34 -6.85 -22.08
CA PHE A 97 13.11 -7.77 -21.26
C PHE A 97 13.12 -9.17 -21.89
N ARG A 98 14.26 -9.87 -21.78
CA ARG A 98 14.29 -11.32 -22.01
C ARG A 98 13.80 -12.01 -20.74
N GLN A 99 12.55 -12.46 -20.72
CA GLN A 99 12.08 -13.35 -19.66
C GLN A 99 12.72 -14.73 -19.85
N GLU A 100 13.58 -15.14 -18.92
CA GLU A 100 14.01 -16.54 -18.78
C GLU A 100 12.96 -17.39 -18.03
N ILE A 101 12.01 -16.73 -17.33
CA ILE A 101 11.00 -17.35 -16.47
C ILE A 101 9.62 -16.84 -16.91
N SER A 102 8.63 -17.73 -17.05
CA SER A 102 7.29 -17.36 -17.48
C SER A 102 6.53 -16.56 -16.38
N PRO A 103 5.56 -15.72 -16.74
CA PRO A 103 4.74 -14.96 -15.79
C PRO A 103 4.08 -15.83 -14.70
N GLU A 104 3.61 -17.02 -15.07
CA GLU A 104 2.97 -17.96 -14.15
C GLU A 104 3.95 -18.49 -13.12
N GLU A 105 5.19 -18.73 -13.53
CA GLU A 105 6.26 -19.22 -12.66
C GLU A 105 6.78 -18.10 -11.73
N LEU A 106 6.77 -16.83 -12.20
CA LEU A 106 7.04 -15.67 -11.37
C LEU A 106 6.00 -15.53 -10.24
N ILE A 107 4.70 -15.62 -10.57
CA ILE A 107 3.60 -15.49 -9.61
C ILE A 107 3.66 -16.61 -8.55
N LYS A 108 3.96 -17.85 -8.95
CA LYS A 108 4.11 -18.98 -8.01
C LYS A 108 5.23 -18.79 -7.01
N GLN A 109 6.29 -18.05 -7.35
CA GLN A 109 7.40 -17.85 -6.42
C GLN A 109 7.11 -16.73 -5.41
N ILE A 110 6.23 -15.78 -5.76
CA ILE A 110 5.82 -14.65 -4.92
C ILE A 110 4.85 -15.09 -3.80
N GLN A 111 4.03 -16.12 -4.05
CA GLN A 111 3.05 -16.69 -3.10
C GLN A 111 3.70 -17.66 -2.10
#